data_AF-A0A7E6FMR0-F1
#
_entry.id   AF-A0A7E6FMR0-F1
#
_cell.length_a   1.000
_cell.length_b   1.000
_cell.length_c   1.000
_cell.angle_alpha   90.00
_cell.angle_beta   90.00
_cell.angle_gamma   90.00
#
_symmetry.space_group_name_H-M   'P 1'
#
loop_
_entity.id
_entity.type
_entity.pdbx_description
1 polymer ?
#
loop_
_entity_poly.entity_id
_entity_poly.type
_entity_poly.pdbx_seq_one_letter_code
_entity_poly.pdbx_strand_id
1 'polypeptide(L)'
;MLIRCCVILNESLSLRHHTTVTKRERGTEFGVHRFEDLKQTAMVHAFIIHTLLPGSSLVLHSSTFRQDPLTSYEIKESGSRWHCVRQAQWQYVADVVHGEYQFRRTVSGRSLDEDLARATNIDNGLGLPELECGVLRLSEHAPYADEKVIVWYGAGTLAFSLVCDKTENRLIAELILKHIVRYLQEYLLVFSQPSEILNKADCIIQILQQLIPDGLLLFRCQRVMRQLEKELDSSMKQVD
;
A
#
# COMPACT_ATOMS: atom_id res chain seq x y z
N MET A 1 31.82 0.62 11.44
CA MET A 1 30.67 0.95 10.57
C MET A 1 29.45 1.02 11.48
N LEU A 2 29.09 2.24 11.90
CA LEU A 2 28.25 2.51 13.07
C LEU A 2 26.77 2.43 12.71
N ILE A 3 26.07 1.45 13.28
CA ILE A 3 24.61 1.41 13.40
C ILE A 3 24.25 2.35 14.55
N ARG A 4 23.53 3.43 14.26
CA ARG A 4 23.04 4.35 15.28
C ARG A 4 21.58 4.02 15.58
N CYS A 5 21.37 3.21 16.61
CA CYS A 5 20.11 3.10 17.33
C CYS A 5 19.70 4.49 17.84
N CYS A 6 18.49 4.93 17.51
CA CYS A 6 17.87 6.06 18.21
C CYS A 6 17.09 5.49 19.41
N VAL A 7 17.76 5.51 20.56
CA VAL A 7 17.16 5.40 21.89
C VAL A 7 16.47 6.74 22.17
N ILE A 8 15.18 6.72 22.52
CA ILE A 8 14.55 7.85 23.21
C ILE A 8 14.20 7.39 24.62
N LEU A 9 15.01 7.88 25.56
CA LEU A 9 14.86 7.85 27.01
C LEU A 9 14.60 9.29 27.47
N ASN A 10 13.63 9.47 28.37
CA ASN A 10 13.53 10.42 29.49
C ASN A 10 12.08 10.93 29.64
N GLU A 11 11.39 10.54 30.71
CA GLU A 11 11.51 11.04 32.10
C GLU A 11 10.88 12.43 32.30
N SER A 12 9.68 12.38 32.89
CA SER A 12 9.18 13.19 34.02
C SER A 12 9.45 14.70 34.06
N LEU A 13 8.37 15.48 34.14
CA LEU A 13 8.28 16.60 35.08
C LEU A 13 6.83 16.89 35.51
N SER A 14 6.76 17.25 36.79
CA SER A 14 5.62 17.25 37.71
C SER A 14 4.71 18.48 37.59
N LEU A 15 3.43 18.22 37.87
CA LEU A 15 2.36 19.09 38.41
C LEU A 15 2.72 20.51 38.90
N ARG A 16 1.82 21.46 38.59
CA ARG A 16 1.17 22.35 39.58
C ARG A 16 -0.13 22.99 39.04
N HIS A 17 -1.13 23.02 39.91
CA HIS A 17 -2.50 23.51 39.71
C HIS A 17 -2.61 25.03 39.56
N HIS A 18 -3.67 25.52 38.91
CA HIS A 18 -4.59 26.48 39.54
C HIS A 18 -5.95 26.52 38.82
N THR A 19 -7.00 26.36 39.61
CA THR A 19 -8.42 26.40 39.26
C THR A 19 -8.93 27.85 39.32
N THR A 20 -9.69 28.29 38.32
CA THR A 20 -10.69 29.36 38.49
C THR A 20 -11.86 29.13 37.54
N VAL A 21 -13.02 28.85 38.13
CA VAL A 21 -14.34 28.80 37.49
C VAL A 21 -14.95 30.18 37.56
N THR A 22 -15.35 30.76 36.43
CA THR A 22 -16.38 31.81 36.37
C THR A 22 -17.30 31.60 35.17
N LYS A 23 -18.54 32.04 35.34
CA LYS A 23 -19.79 31.50 34.79
C LYS A 23 -20.33 32.39 33.66
N ARG A 24 -20.82 31.74 32.60
CA ARG A 24 -21.83 32.16 31.58
C ARG A 24 -21.81 33.61 31.09
N GLU A 25 -21.61 33.77 29.78
CA GLU A 25 -22.52 34.55 28.93
C GLU A 25 -22.78 33.81 27.60
N ARG A 26 -24.05 33.81 27.20
CA ARG A 26 -24.55 33.26 25.94
C ARG A 26 -24.34 34.33 24.88
N GLY A 27 -23.47 34.04 23.92
CA GLY A 27 -23.30 34.83 22.69
C GLY A 27 -23.22 33.86 21.52
N THR A 28 -24.33 33.76 20.79
CA THR A 28 -24.42 33.15 19.47
C THR A 28 -23.47 33.86 18.52
N GLU A 29 -22.31 33.28 18.28
CA GLU A 29 -21.53 33.52 17.08
C GLU A 29 -21.43 32.20 16.32
N PHE A 30 -22.24 32.12 15.26
CA PHE A 30 -22.11 31.15 14.18
C PHE A 30 -20.76 31.41 13.48
N GLY A 31 -19.70 30.95 14.14
CA GLY A 31 -18.34 30.96 13.62
C GLY A 31 -18.21 29.87 12.57
N VAL A 32 -18.47 30.25 11.32
CA VAL A 32 -17.71 29.86 10.14
C VAL A 32 -17.01 28.49 10.30
N HIS A 33 -17.79 27.42 10.25
CA HIS A 33 -17.29 26.15 9.70
C HIS A 33 -17.03 26.43 8.22
N ARG A 34 -15.89 27.09 7.97
CA ARG A 34 -15.33 27.26 6.65
C ARG A 34 -15.12 25.83 6.16
N PHE A 35 -15.97 25.45 5.23
CA PHE A 35 -15.67 24.59 4.09
C PHE A 35 -14.15 24.47 3.86
N GLU A 36 -13.51 23.61 4.63
CA GLU A 36 -12.22 23.01 4.32
C GLU A 36 -12.53 21.55 4.00
N ASP A 37 -13.06 21.45 2.78
CA ASP A 37 -12.92 20.36 1.84
C ASP A 37 -13.26 18.93 2.34
N LEU A 38 -14.34 18.41 1.75
CA LEU A 38 -14.58 17.01 1.37
C LEU A 38 -13.42 16.36 0.56
N LYS A 39 -12.18 16.80 0.73
CA LYS A 39 -11.02 16.09 0.22
C LYS A 39 -10.70 14.98 1.21
N GLN A 40 -11.19 13.79 0.90
CA GLN A 40 -10.32 12.82 0.23
C GLN A 40 -11.05 11.47 0.23
N THR A 41 -11.58 11.14 -0.94
CA THR A 41 -12.34 9.91 -1.20
C THR A 41 -11.43 8.70 -1.41
N ALA A 42 -10.10 8.88 -1.45
CA ALA A 42 -9.13 7.82 -1.67
C ALA A 42 -9.21 6.76 -0.54
N MET A 43 -9.66 5.58 -0.91
CA MET A 43 -9.88 4.41 -0.05
C MET A 43 -8.59 3.57 0.10
N VAL A 44 -7.71 3.65 -0.89
CA VAL A 44 -6.36 3.11 -0.92
C VAL A 44 -5.37 4.24 -0.68
N HIS A 45 -4.43 4.03 0.24
CA HIS A 45 -3.35 4.95 0.54
C HIS A 45 -2.14 4.71 -0.35
N ALA A 46 -1.75 3.45 -0.51
CA ALA A 46 -0.59 3.08 -1.29
C ALA A 46 -0.73 1.72 -1.97
N PHE A 47 -0.04 1.57 -3.10
CA PHE A 47 0.28 0.31 -3.75
C PHE A 47 1.79 0.10 -3.68
N ILE A 48 2.23 -1.10 -3.28
CA ILE A 48 3.65 -1.42 -3.05
C ILE A 48 3.98 -2.75 -3.72
N ILE A 49 5.13 -2.81 -4.41
CA ILE A 49 5.76 -4.03 -4.89
C ILE A 49 7.10 -4.19 -4.18
N HIS A 50 7.36 -5.36 -3.58
CA HIS A 50 8.61 -5.64 -2.88
C HIS A 50 9.08 -7.08 -3.05
N THR A 51 10.34 -7.35 -2.69
CA THR A 51 10.94 -8.69 -2.75
C THR A 51 10.57 -9.55 -1.54
N LEU A 52 10.21 -10.82 -1.80
CA LEU A 52 9.98 -11.84 -0.78
C LEU A 52 11.19 -12.76 -0.60
N LEU A 53 11.90 -13.09 -1.68
CA LEU A 53 12.96 -14.11 -1.67
C LEU A 53 14.02 -13.79 -2.73
N PRO A 54 15.29 -14.23 -2.52
CA PRO A 54 15.91 -14.55 -1.23
C PRO A 54 16.31 -13.26 -0.48
N GLY A 55 16.37 -13.34 0.86
CA GLY A 55 16.93 -12.26 1.69
C GLY A 55 15.90 -11.27 2.22
N SER A 56 16.33 -10.05 2.50
CA SER A 56 15.50 -9.00 3.10
C SER A 56 14.47 -8.43 2.13
N SER A 57 13.39 -7.89 2.68
CA SER A 57 12.38 -7.17 1.91
C SER A 57 12.95 -5.87 1.34
N LEU A 58 12.85 -5.67 0.02
CA LEU A 58 13.22 -4.44 -0.67
C LEU A 58 12.03 -3.93 -1.48
N VAL A 59 11.63 -2.69 -1.23
CA VAL A 59 10.61 -2.03 -2.04
C VAL A 59 11.17 -1.72 -3.43
N LEU A 60 10.54 -2.29 -4.45
CA LEU A 60 10.90 -2.09 -5.87
C LEU A 60 10.08 -0.97 -6.51
N HIS A 61 8.79 -0.89 -6.15
CA HIS A 61 7.88 0.14 -6.65
C HIS A 61 6.90 0.54 -5.56
N SER A 62 6.52 1.82 -5.56
CA SER A 62 5.50 2.36 -4.66
C SER A 62 4.72 3.47 -5.35
N SER A 63 3.40 3.42 -5.26
CA SER A 63 2.50 4.49 -5.67
C SER A 63 1.66 4.92 -4.47
N THR A 64 1.52 6.23 -4.25
CA THR A 64 0.73 6.78 -3.14
C THR A 64 -0.41 7.61 -3.69
N PHE A 65 -1.62 7.31 -3.24
CA PHE A 65 -2.86 7.97 -3.65
C PHE A 65 -3.36 8.93 -2.57
N ARG A 66 -3.09 8.62 -1.30
CA ARG A 66 -3.45 9.44 -0.14
C ARG A 66 -2.24 9.67 0.74
N GLN A 67 -2.07 10.91 1.19
CA GLN A 67 -1.06 11.24 2.18
C GLN A 67 -1.63 10.97 3.57
N ASP A 68 -0.83 10.31 4.40
CA ASP A 68 -1.18 10.10 5.78
C ASP A 68 -1.02 11.40 6.59
N PRO A 69 -1.92 11.69 7.55
CA PRO A 69 -1.78 12.85 8.42
C PRO A 69 -0.41 12.89 9.12
N LEU A 70 0.19 11.74 9.43
CA LEU A 70 1.52 11.69 10.04
C LEU A 70 2.59 12.32 9.15
N THR A 71 2.49 12.04 7.86
CA THR A 71 3.39 12.63 6.87
C THR A 71 3.12 14.14 6.72
N SER A 72 1.85 14.57 6.81
CA SER A 72 1.46 15.96 6.58
C SER A 72 2.00 16.95 7.64
N TYR A 73 2.12 16.53 8.90
CA TYR A 73 2.68 17.40 9.95
C TYR A 73 4.21 17.49 9.87
N GLU A 74 4.90 16.40 9.52
CA GLU A 74 6.36 16.35 9.42
C GLU A 74 6.86 17.13 8.19
N ILE A 75 6.05 17.21 7.14
CA ILE A 75 6.30 18.02 5.93
C ILE A 75 6.44 19.51 6.25
N LYS A 76 5.75 20.04 7.28
CA LYS A 76 5.80 21.47 7.61
C LYS A 76 7.15 21.90 8.20
N GLU A 77 7.98 20.96 8.68
CA GLU A 77 9.22 21.31 9.38
C GLU A 77 10.50 21.13 8.56
N SER A 78 10.55 20.27 7.52
CA SER A 78 11.78 20.05 6.74
C SER A 78 11.55 19.25 5.45
N GLY A 79 11.71 19.88 4.28
CA GLY A 79 11.49 19.26 2.96
C GLY A 79 12.36 18.02 2.62
N SER A 80 13.39 17.69 3.39
CA SER A 80 14.19 16.47 3.18
C SER A 80 13.70 15.26 4.00
N ARG A 81 12.94 15.48 5.09
CA ARG A 81 12.48 14.38 5.98
C ARG A 81 11.27 13.64 5.41
N TRP A 82 10.48 14.26 4.53
CA TRP A 82 9.26 13.64 4.01
C TRP A 82 9.54 12.36 3.20
N HIS A 83 10.60 12.39 2.38
CA HIS A 83 11.00 11.23 1.57
C HIS A 83 11.34 10.05 2.48
N CYS A 84 12.07 10.30 3.57
CA CYS A 84 12.45 9.28 4.54
C CYS A 84 11.23 8.67 5.24
N VAL A 85 10.24 9.48 5.60
CA VAL A 85 9.03 9.01 6.31
C VAL A 85 8.18 8.12 5.42
N ARG A 86 7.91 8.54 4.17
CA ARG A 86 7.16 7.72 3.21
C ARG A 86 7.90 6.43 2.85
N GLN A 87 9.21 6.52 2.64
CA GLN A 87 10.03 5.35 2.37
C GLN A 87 10.01 4.37 3.55
N ALA A 88 10.08 4.88 4.79
CA ALA A 88 9.96 4.06 6.00
C ALA A 88 8.57 3.42 6.13
N GLN A 89 7.49 4.13 5.77
CA GLN A 89 6.13 3.56 5.76
C GLN A 89 6.03 2.39 4.77
N TRP A 90 6.50 2.56 3.54
CA TRP A 90 6.46 1.49 2.54
C TRP A 90 7.33 0.31 2.93
N GLN A 91 8.53 0.58 3.45
CA GLN A 91 9.43 -0.47 3.90
C GLN A 91 8.82 -1.24 5.08
N TYR A 92 8.18 -0.57 6.03
CA TYR A 92 7.49 -1.24 7.13
C TYR A 92 6.37 -2.16 6.63
N VAL A 93 5.54 -1.70 5.68
CA VAL A 93 4.51 -2.56 5.07
C VAL A 93 5.15 -3.77 4.38
N ALA A 94 6.24 -3.55 3.65
CA ALA A 94 6.99 -4.61 2.99
C ALA A 94 7.57 -5.61 3.99
N ASP A 95 8.10 -5.16 5.13
CA ASP A 95 8.66 -6.04 6.17
C ASP A 95 7.56 -6.86 6.87
N VAL A 96 6.40 -6.26 7.14
CA VAL A 96 5.25 -6.94 7.75
C VAL A 96 4.70 -8.03 6.83
N VAL A 97 4.50 -7.72 5.54
CA VAL A 97 4.03 -8.71 4.55
C VAL A 97 5.07 -9.80 4.33
N HIS A 98 6.35 -9.43 4.25
CA HIS A 98 7.44 -10.37 4.14
C HIS A 98 7.47 -11.35 5.32
N GLY A 99 7.35 -10.85 6.56
CA GLY A 99 7.32 -11.69 7.77
C GLY A 99 6.16 -12.67 7.77
N GLU A 100 4.96 -12.21 7.41
CA GLU A 100 3.77 -13.07 7.29
C GLU A 100 3.95 -14.16 6.22
N TYR A 101 4.49 -13.80 5.05
CA TYR A 101 4.77 -14.76 3.99
C TYR A 101 5.78 -15.83 4.43
N GLN A 102 6.90 -15.43 5.04
CA GLN A 102 7.92 -16.38 5.54
C GLN A 102 7.34 -17.30 6.61
N PHE A 103 6.50 -16.77 7.51
CA PHE A 103 5.82 -17.56 8.53
C PHE A 103 4.94 -18.64 7.89
N ARG A 104 4.05 -18.26 6.98
CA ARG A 104 3.13 -19.20 6.32
C ARG A 104 3.87 -20.23 5.47
N ARG A 105 4.91 -19.81 4.75
CA ARG A 105 5.77 -20.71 3.96
C ARG A 105 6.45 -21.75 4.85
N THR A 106 7.03 -21.32 5.97
CA THR A 106 7.70 -22.19 6.95
C THR A 106 6.72 -23.19 7.57
N VAL A 107 5.55 -22.71 8.01
CA VAL A 107 4.53 -23.57 8.64
C VAL A 107 3.93 -24.57 7.64
N SER A 108 3.79 -24.18 6.37
CA SER A 108 3.28 -25.06 5.30
C SER A 108 4.33 -26.03 4.76
N GLY A 109 5.59 -25.92 5.19
CA GLY A 109 6.69 -26.74 4.67
C GLY A 109 7.03 -26.49 3.19
N ARG A 110 6.66 -25.33 2.64
CA ARG A 110 6.86 -25.02 1.21
C ARG A 110 8.31 -24.64 0.92
N SER A 111 8.87 -25.24 -0.13
CA SER A 111 10.23 -24.95 -0.60
C SER A 111 10.29 -23.70 -1.51
N LEU A 112 11.49 -23.15 -1.72
CA LEU A 112 11.69 -21.99 -2.63
C LEU A 112 11.36 -22.41 -4.07
N ASP A 113 11.81 -23.60 -4.44
CA ASP A 113 11.64 -24.14 -5.78
C ASP A 113 10.16 -24.36 -6.11
N GLU A 114 9.36 -24.81 -5.14
CA GLU A 114 7.90 -24.89 -5.30
C GLU A 114 7.26 -23.51 -5.52
N ASP A 115 7.67 -22.50 -4.76
CA ASP A 115 7.12 -21.14 -4.91
C ASP A 115 7.49 -20.52 -6.26
N LEU A 116 8.72 -20.72 -6.71
CA LEU A 116 9.20 -20.28 -8.04
C LEU A 116 8.50 -21.05 -9.17
N ALA A 117 8.33 -22.35 -9.02
CA ALA A 117 7.62 -23.18 -9.98
C ALA A 117 6.16 -22.72 -10.11
N ARG A 118 5.46 -22.45 -8.99
CA ARG A 118 4.08 -21.92 -9.06
C ARG A 118 4.04 -20.55 -9.75
N ALA A 119 4.97 -19.65 -9.45
CA ALA A 119 4.98 -18.32 -10.07
C ALA A 119 5.22 -18.34 -11.59
N THR A 120 5.97 -19.33 -12.07
CA THR A 120 6.38 -19.45 -13.48
C THR A 120 5.50 -20.39 -14.30
N ASN A 121 4.80 -21.32 -13.66
CA ASN A 121 3.91 -22.28 -14.31
C ASN A 121 2.54 -21.64 -14.61
N ILE A 122 2.58 -20.65 -15.49
CA ILE A 122 1.42 -20.00 -16.08
C ILE A 122 1.00 -20.92 -17.24
N ASP A 123 0.19 -21.94 -16.96
CA ASP A 123 -0.44 -22.71 -18.04
C ASP A 123 -1.24 -21.73 -18.91
N ASN A 124 -1.07 -21.85 -20.22
CA ASN A 124 -1.28 -20.81 -21.23
C ASN A 124 -2.76 -20.36 -21.38
N GLY A 125 -3.27 -19.63 -20.39
CA GLY A 125 -4.66 -19.17 -20.38
C GLY A 125 -5.01 -18.26 -19.20
N LEU A 126 -4.35 -17.10 -19.08
CA LEU A 126 -4.75 -15.96 -18.22
C LEU A 126 -4.90 -16.20 -16.70
N GLY A 127 -4.65 -17.40 -16.18
CA GLY A 127 -4.71 -17.70 -14.75
C GLY A 127 -3.49 -17.15 -14.03
N LEU A 128 -3.68 -16.23 -13.09
CA LEU A 128 -2.66 -15.99 -12.07
C LEU A 128 -2.37 -17.33 -11.37
N PRO A 129 -1.12 -17.59 -10.94
CA PRO A 129 -0.85 -18.76 -10.13
C PRO A 129 -1.77 -18.79 -8.90
N GLU A 130 -1.88 -19.93 -8.22
CA GLU A 130 -2.48 -19.95 -6.89
C GLU A 130 -1.54 -19.17 -5.94
N LEU A 131 -1.72 -17.86 -5.98
CA LEU A 131 -0.91 -16.89 -5.27
C LEU A 131 -1.32 -16.92 -3.82
N GLU A 132 -0.34 -16.85 -2.95
CA GLU A 132 -0.61 -16.70 -1.55
C GLU A 132 -1.17 -15.30 -1.32
N CYS A 133 -2.33 -15.22 -0.67
CA CYS A 133 -2.95 -13.95 -0.36
C CYS A 133 -3.26 -13.84 1.12
N GLY A 134 -3.32 -12.61 1.59
CA GLY A 134 -3.62 -12.36 2.98
C GLY A 134 -4.12 -10.96 3.23
N VAL A 135 -4.71 -10.80 4.41
CA VAL A 135 -5.09 -9.50 4.94
C VAL A 135 -4.46 -9.34 6.30
N LEU A 136 -3.77 -8.23 6.50
CA LEU A 136 -3.14 -7.84 7.76
C LEU A 136 -3.75 -6.53 8.25
N ARG A 137 -3.83 -6.36 9.57
CA ARG A 137 -4.26 -5.11 10.19
C ARG A 137 -3.04 -4.43 10.77
N LEU A 138 -2.86 -3.16 10.45
CA LEU A 138 -1.86 -2.30 11.05
C LEU A 138 -2.52 -1.49 12.15
N SER A 139 -1.97 -1.56 13.35
CA SER A 139 -2.42 -0.72 14.46
C SER A 139 -2.20 0.75 14.16
N GLU A 140 -2.96 1.59 14.86
CA GLU A 140 -2.69 3.02 14.90
C GLU A 140 -1.22 3.29 15.26
N HIS A 141 -0.65 4.32 14.64
CA HIS A 141 0.74 4.78 14.83
C HIS A 141 1.84 3.80 14.38
N ALA A 142 1.51 2.78 13.58
CA ALA A 142 2.49 1.83 13.06
C ALA A 142 2.20 1.43 11.59
N PRO A 143 2.76 2.12 10.57
CA PRO A 143 3.48 3.39 10.55
C PRO A 143 2.57 4.57 10.12
N TYR A 144 1.25 4.38 10.17
CA TYR A 144 0.23 5.33 9.72
C TYR A 144 -0.47 5.99 10.92
N ALA A 145 -1.08 7.16 10.70
CA ALA A 145 -1.81 7.89 11.74
C ALA A 145 -2.92 7.04 12.30
N ASP A 146 -3.76 6.54 11.39
CA ASP A 146 -4.90 5.71 11.71
C ASP A 146 -4.61 4.24 11.42
N GLU A 147 -5.41 3.36 12.02
CA GLU A 147 -5.45 1.94 11.67
C GLU A 147 -5.64 1.75 10.15
N LYS A 148 -4.82 0.88 9.55
CA LYS A 148 -4.89 0.50 8.13
C LYS A 148 -5.07 -1.00 7.97
N VAL A 149 -5.53 -1.40 6.79
CA VAL A 149 -5.62 -2.79 6.37
C VAL A 149 -4.70 -2.99 5.18
N ILE A 150 -3.81 -3.97 5.25
CA ILE A 150 -3.00 -4.39 4.11
C ILE A 150 -3.66 -5.59 3.46
N VAL A 151 -3.99 -5.48 2.18
CA VAL A 151 -4.34 -6.64 1.35
C VAL A 151 -3.15 -6.96 0.48
N TRP A 152 -2.67 -8.20 0.49
CA TRP A 152 -1.43 -8.57 -0.19
C TRP A 152 -1.53 -9.88 -0.96
N TYR A 153 -0.67 -9.99 -1.98
CA TYR A 153 -0.44 -11.17 -2.81
C TYR A 153 1.06 -11.45 -2.89
N GLY A 154 1.46 -12.71 -2.67
CA GLY A 154 2.82 -13.20 -2.81
C GLY A 154 2.93 -14.24 -3.92
N ALA A 155 3.91 -14.06 -4.81
CA ALA A 155 4.22 -14.97 -5.91
C ALA A 155 5.73 -15.05 -6.12
N GLY A 156 6.30 -16.25 -6.09
CA GLY A 156 7.71 -16.46 -6.39
C GLY A 156 8.60 -15.59 -5.50
N THR A 157 9.28 -14.60 -6.09
CA THR A 157 10.19 -13.68 -5.39
C THR A 157 9.56 -12.32 -5.05
N LEU A 158 8.29 -12.10 -5.36
CA LEU A 158 7.63 -10.79 -5.27
C LEU A 158 6.36 -10.81 -4.43
N ALA A 159 6.10 -9.70 -3.75
CA ALA A 159 4.81 -9.41 -3.15
C ALA A 159 4.26 -8.07 -3.63
N PHE A 160 2.94 -8.02 -3.73
CA PHE A 160 2.14 -6.88 -4.12
C PHE A 160 1.20 -6.55 -2.96
N SER A 161 1.05 -5.28 -2.62
CA SER A 161 0.26 -4.89 -1.45
C SER A 161 -0.51 -3.61 -1.71
N LEU A 162 -1.77 -3.60 -1.27
CA LEU A 162 -2.60 -2.40 -1.14
C LEU A 162 -2.70 -2.05 0.35
N VAL A 163 -2.42 -0.80 0.68
CA VAL A 163 -2.70 -0.22 2.00
C VAL A 163 -4.04 0.50 1.90
N CYS A 164 -5.04 0.03 2.63
CA CYS A 164 -6.41 0.52 2.60
C CYS A 164 -6.81 1.13 3.96
N ASP A 165 -7.83 2.00 3.94
CA ASP A 165 -8.49 2.40 5.18
C ASP A 165 -9.18 1.22 5.87
N LYS A 166 -9.32 1.30 7.20
CA LYS A 166 -9.86 0.21 8.03
C LYS A 166 -11.30 -0.21 7.66
N THR A 167 -12.08 0.72 7.12
CA THR A 167 -13.49 0.54 6.75
C THR A 167 -13.68 -0.07 5.36
N GLU A 168 -12.60 -0.25 4.62
CA GLU A 168 -12.68 -0.67 3.22
C GLU A 168 -13.13 -2.10 3.03
N ASN A 169 -13.77 -2.34 1.89
CA ASN A 169 -14.19 -3.66 1.49
C ASN A 169 -12.97 -4.48 1.04
N ARG A 170 -12.48 -5.32 1.96
CA ARG A 170 -11.33 -6.22 1.77
C ARG A 170 -11.47 -7.14 0.56
N LEU A 171 -12.69 -7.60 0.26
CA LEU A 171 -12.94 -8.49 -0.89
C LEU A 171 -12.78 -7.75 -2.22
N ILE A 172 -13.20 -6.48 -2.28
CA ILE A 172 -13.00 -5.65 -3.47
C ILE A 172 -11.52 -5.32 -3.64
N ALA A 173 -10.84 -4.93 -2.56
CA ALA A 173 -9.40 -4.66 -2.59
C ALA A 173 -8.62 -5.89 -3.07
N GLU A 174 -8.97 -7.08 -2.58
CA GLU A 174 -8.35 -8.34 -3.00
C GLU A 174 -8.58 -8.62 -4.48
N LEU A 175 -9.83 -8.49 -4.96
CA LEU A 175 -10.18 -8.71 -6.36
C LEU A 175 -9.43 -7.74 -7.29
N ILE A 176 -9.39 -6.46 -6.92
CA ILE A 176 -8.69 -5.43 -7.69
C ILE A 176 -7.18 -5.69 -7.69
N LEU A 177 -6.60 -6.10 -6.56
CA LEU A 177 -5.17 -6.46 -6.49
C LEU A 177 -4.85 -7.66 -7.38
N LYS A 178 -5.72 -8.69 -7.43
CA LYS A 178 -5.61 -9.78 -8.40
C LYS A 178 -5.57 -9.24 -9.84
N HIS A 179 -6.48 -8.34 -10.20
CA HIS A 179 -6.47 -7.75 -11.54
C HIS A 179 -5.17 -6.97 -11.82
N ILE A 180 -4.69 -6.14 -10.89
CA ILE A 180 -3.42 -5.41 -11.03
C ILE A 180 -2.28 -6.40 -11.31
N VAL A 181 -2.13 -7.44 -10.49
CA VAL A 181 -1.05 -8.43 -10.65
C VAL A 181 -1.15 -9.16 -11.99
N ARG A 182 -2.37 -9.47 -12.45
CA ARG A 182 -2.61 -10.09 -13.76
C ARG A 182 -2.05 -9.23 -14.89
N TYR A 183 -2.33 -7.93 -14.88
CA TYR A 183 -1.83 -7.02 -15.91
C TYR A 183 -0.34 -6.74 -15.80
N LEU A 184 0.20 -6.66 -14.59
CA LEU A 184 1.65 -6.57 -14.41
C LEU A 184 2.35 -7.78 -15.00
N GLN A 185 1.79 -8.98 -14.82
CA GLN A 185 2.34 -10.17 -15.46
C GLN A 185 2.15 -10.16 -16.97
N GLU A 186 1.00 -9.71 -17.48
CA GLU A 186 0.71 -9.64 -18.92
C GLU A 186 1.64 -8.66 -19.67
N TYR A 187 1.88 -7.48 -19.10
CA TYR A 187 2.61 -6.39 -19.76
C TYR A 187 4.09 -6.29 -19.40
N LEU A 188 4.47 -6.68 -18.18
CA LEU A 188 5.86 -6.57 -17.69
C LEU A 188 6.50 -7.94 -17.43
N LEU A 189 5.75 -9.04 -17.53
CA LEU A 189 6.22 -10.40 -17.21
C LEU A 189 6.89 -10.47 -15.82
N VAL A 190 6.33 -9.77 -14.83
CA VAL A 190 6.97 -9.53 -13.52
C VAL A 190 7.48 -10.78 -12.79
N PHE A 191 6.90 -11.97 -13.03
CA PHE A 191 7.39 -13.23 -12.44
C PHE A 191 8.62 -13.80 -13.14
N SER A 192 8.76 -13.56 -14.45
CA SER A 192 9.90 -14.03 -15.24
C SER A 192 10.98 -12.97 -15.37
N GLN A 193 10.60 -11.68 -15.33
CA GLN A 193 11.50 -10.53 -15.51
C GLN A 193 11.24 -9.45 -14.43
N PRO A 194 11.56 -9.70 -13.14
CA PRO A 194 11.30 -8.74 -12.06
C PRO A 194 11.97 -7.37 -12.24
N SER A 195 13.08 -7.30 -13.00
CA SER A 195 13.77 -6.04 -13.31
C SER A 195 12.91 -5.06 -14.09
N GLU A 196 11.92 -5.55 -14.85
CA GLU A 196 11.02 -4.69 -15.65
C GLU A 196 10.16 -3.78 -14.77
N ILE A 197 9.95 -4.13 -13.49
CA ILE A 197 9.27 -3.27 -12.52
C ILE A 197 10.00 -1.92 -12.38
N LEU A 198 11.33 -1.94 -12.38
CA LEU A 198 12.15 -0.73 -12.26
C LEU A 198 12.23 0.05 -13.58
N ASN A 199 12.20 -0.66 -14.70
CA ASN A 199 12.34 -0.07 -16.04
C ASN A 199 11.03 0.55 -16.56
N LYS A 200 9.88 0.03 -16.14
CA LYS A 200 8.55 0.36 -16.69
C LYS A 200 7.60 0.93 -15.65
N ALA A 201 8.11 1.81 -14.77
CA ALA A 201 7.30 2.46 -13.74
C ALA A 201 6.07 3.20 -14.31
N ASP A 202 6.19 3.81 -15.49
CA ASP A 202 5.08 4.49 -16.16
C ASP A 202 3.94 3.53 -16.55
N CYS A 203 4.28 2.32 -17.01
CA CYS A 203 3.30 1.28 -17.31
C CYS A 203 2.53 0.86 -16.05
N ILE A 204 3.25 0.71 -14.93
CA ILE A 204 2.63 0.42 -13.63
C ILE A 204 1.67 1.54 -13.23
N ILE A 205 2.08 2.81 -13.37
CA ILE A 205 1.23 3.96 -13.05
C ILE A 205 -0.05 3.95 -13.89
N GLN A 206 0.04 3.66 -15.19
CA GLN A 206 -1.13 3.60 -16.07
C GLN A 206 -2.10 2.47 -15.69
N ILE A 207 -1.59 1.27 -15.37
CA ILE A 207 -2.41 0.16 -14.87
C ILE A 207 -3.15 0.58 -13.59
N LEU A 208 -2.45 1.24 -12.65
CA LEU A 208 -3.04 1.69 -11.40
C LEU A 208 -4.09 2.79 -11.62
N GLN A 209 -3.84 3.76 -12.52
CA GLN A 209 -4.81 4.82 -12.85
C GLN A 209 -6.11 4.25 -13.41
N GLN A 210 -6.04 3.19 -14.22
CA GLN A 210 -7.22 2.56 -14.80
C GLN A 210 -8.04 1.76 -13.76
N LEU A 211 -7.35 1.03 -12.88
CA LEU A 211 -7.98 0.10 -11.93
C LEU A 211 -8.38 0.75 -10.60
N ILE A 212 -7.54 1.65 -10.08
CA ILE A 212 -7.71 2.37 -8.82
C ILE A 212 -7.44 3.88 -9.00
N PRO A 213 -8.25 4.58 -9.83
CA PRO A 213 -8.08 6.00 -10.07
C PRO A 213 -8.14 6.76 -8.74
N ASP A 214 -7.12 7.59 -8.48
CA ASP A 214 -6.98 8.35 -7.23
C ASP A 214 -7.11 7.51 -5.94
N GLY A 215 -6.80 6.21 -6.01
CA GLY A 215 -6.91 5.30 -4.87
C GLY A 215 -8.35 4.89 -4.55
N LEU A 216 -9.29 5.00 -5.50
CA LEU A 216 -10.68 4.60 -5.35
C LEU A 216 -10.87 3.11 -5.70
N LEU A 217 -11.28 2.30 -4.72
CA LEU A 217 -11.78 0.95 -4.95
C LEU A 217 -13.20 0.99 -5.51
N LEU A 218 -13.32 1.03 -6.82
CA LEU A 218 -14.61 1.03 -7.50
C LEU A 218 -15.11 -0.42 -7.60
N PHE A 219 -16.33 -0.69 -7.11
CA PHE A 219 -17.00 -1.95 -7.38
C PHE A 219 -17.39 -1.99 -8.85
N ARG A 220 -16.79 -2.89 -9.62
CA ARG A 220 -17.02 -2.98 -11.07
C ARG A 220 -17.60 -4.35 -11.44
N CYS A 221 -18.76 -4.35 -12.07
CA CYS A 221 -19.35 -5.56 -12.63
C CYS A 221 -18.47 -6.12 -13.75
N GLN A 222 -18.52 -7.45 -13.99
CA GLN A 222 -17.68 -8.14 -14.98
C GLN A 222 -17.72 -7.49 -16.38
N ARG A 223 -18.86 -6.94 -16.81
CA ARG A 223 -18.99 -6.23 -18.08
C ARG A 223 -18.17 -4.94 -18.13
N VAL A 224 -18.15 -4.18 -17.04
CA VAL A 224 -17.37 -2.95 -16.92
C VAL A 224 -15.89 -3.27 -16.85
N MET A 225 -15.52 -4.34 -16.12
CA MET A 225 -14.15 -4.84 -16.10
C MET A 225 -13.68 -5.15 -17.51
N ARG A 226 -14.40 -5.97 -18.29
CA ARG A 226 -14.08 -6.31 -19.70
C ARG A 226 -13.87 -5.09 -20.60
N GLN A 227 -14.66 -4.02 -20.39
CA GLN A 227 -14.51 -2.79 -21.15
C GLN A 227 -13.23 -2.04 -20.77
N LEU A 228 -12.91 -1.98 -19.47
CA LEU A 228 -11.66 -1.40 -19.00
C LEU A 228 -10.43 -2.18 -19.48
N GLU A 229 -10.54 -3.51 -19.61
CA GLU A 229 -9.44 -4.32 -20.18
C GLU A 229 -9.18 -3.87 -21.62
N LYS A 230 -10.22 -3.72 -22.45
CA LYS A 230 -10.05 -3.23 -23.82
C LYS A 230 -9.44 -1.83 -23.89
N GLU A 231 -9.84 -0.95 -22.99
CA GLU A 231 -9.31 0.42 -22.91
C GLU A 231 -7.84 0.40 -22.49
N LEU A 232 -7.48 -0.44 -21.51
CA LEU A 232 -6.10 -0.63 -21.07
C LEU A 232 -5.24 -1.23 -22.19
N ASP A 233 -5.73 -2.24 -22.89
CA ASP A 233 -5.02 -2.84 -24.03
C ASP A 233 -4.80 -1.81 -25.16
N SER A 234 -5.75 -0.88 -25.31
CA SER A 234 -5.66 0.19 -26.30
C SER A 234 -4.67 1.27 -25.87
N SER A 235 -4.61 1.62 -24.58
CA SER A 235 -3.66 2.60 -24.06
C SER A 235 -2.24 2.06 -23.98
N MET A 236 -2.06 0.79 -23.58
CA MET A 236 -0.75 0.14 -23.49
C MET A 236 -0.06 0.06 -24.85
N LYS A 237 -0.80 -0.21 -25.93
CA LYS A 237 -0.28 -0.21 -27.31
C LYS A 237 0.21 1.15 -27.81
N GLN A 238 -0.10 2.24 -27.12
CA GLN A 238 0.34 3.59 -27.49
C GLN A 238 1.62 4.00 -26.75
N VAL A 239 2.09 3.20 -25.80
CA VAL A 239 3.28 3.48 -24.97
C VAL A 239 4.52 2.75 -25.47
N ASP A 240 4.34 1.68 -26.25
CA ASP A 240 5.40 0.99 -27.01
C ASP A 240 5.77 1.76 -28.31
#